data_AF-A0A0F9E6V5-F1
#
_entry.id   AF-A0A0F9E6V5-F1
#
_cell.length_a   1.000
_cell.length_b   1.000
_cell.length_c   1.000
_cell.angle_alpha   90.00
_cell.angle_beta   90.00
_cell.angle_gamma   90.00
#
_symmetry.space_group_name_H-M   'P 1'
#
loop_
_entity.id
_entity.type
_entity.pdbx_description
1 polymer ?
#
loop_
_entity_poly.entity_id
_entity_poly.type
_entity_poly.pdbx_seq_one_letter_code
_entity_poly.pdbx_strand_id
1 'polypeptide(L)' 'MTDKKWVMPEWMEPYREYIRNTGGNTVESMMNGDASPLINLPLSMLQACVKSQVSMLYGLHKDGRLG' A
#
# COMPACT_ATOMS: atom_id res chain seq x y z
N MET A 1 22.26 1.82 -5.69
CA MET A 1 21.09 2.69 -5.83
C MET A 1 20.35 2.58 -4.51
N THR A 2 20.18 3.66 -3.76
CA THR A 2 19.33 3.61 -2.56
C THR A 2 17.89 3.51 -3.02
N ASP A 3 17.28 2.33 -2.85
CA ASP A 3 15.86 2.14 -3.14
C ASP A 3 15.07 3.12 -2.29
N LYS A 4 14.52 4.15 -2.94
CA LYS A 4 13.73 5.18 -2.27
C LYS A 4 12.49 4.49 -1.69
N LYS A 5 12.38 4.45 -0.36
CA LYS A 5 11.20 3.92 0.31
C LYS A 5 9.95 4.68 -0.14
N TRP A 6 8.90 3.94 -0.40
CA TRP A 6 7.59 4.49 -0.70
C TRP A 6 7.06 5.23 0.54
N VAL A 7 6.49 6.41 0.30
CA VAL A 7 5.83 7.24 1.30
C VAL A 7 4.48 7.62 0.72
N MET A 8 3.44 7.67 1.57
CA MET A 8 2.11 8.08 1.13
C MET A 8 2.19 9.49 0.53
N PRO A 9 1.75 9.69 -0.72
CA PRO A 9 1.68 11.03 -1.28
C PRO A 9 0.54 11.82 -0.64
N GLU A 10 0.69 13.14 -0.54
CA GLU A 10 -0.27 14.02 0.15
C GLU A 10 -1.70 13.88 -0.38
N TRP A 11 -1.87 13.75 -1.70
CA TRP A 11 -3.20 13.56 -2.31
C TRP A 11 -3.89 12.26 -1.86
N MET A 12 -3.13 11.26 -1.39
CA MET A 12 -3.66 9.97 -0.96
C MET A 12 -4.04 9.96 0.52
N GLU A 13 -3.55 10.90 1.33
CA GLU A 13 -3.82 10.98 2.78
C GLU A 13 -5.31 10.92 3.14
N PRO A 14 -6.23 11.61 2.43
CA PRO A 14 -7.67 11.50 2.70
C PRO A 14 -8.22 10.08 2.58
N TYR A 15 -7.57 9.22 1.79
CA TYR A 15 -8.00 7.84 1.57
C TYR A 15 -7.35 6.83 2.52
N ARG A 16 -6.45 7.28 3.41
CA ARG A 16 -5.68 6.42 4.32
C ARG A 16 -6.59 5.50 5.16
N GLU A 17 -7.71 6.02 5.65
CA GLU A 17 -8.67 5.26 6.47
C GLU A 17 -9.39 4.15 5.70
N TYR A 18 -9.46 4.24 4.37
CA TYR A 18 -10.08 3.24 3.51
C TYR A 18 -9.11 2.13 3.11
N ILE A 19 -7.81 2.28 3.36
CA ILE A 19 -6.81 1.24 3.14
C ILE A 19 -6.91 0.23 4.28
N ARG A 20 -7.53 -0.91 4.00
CA ARG A 20 -7.82 -1.97 4.99
C ARG A 20 -6.81 -3.12 4.90
N ASN A 21 -6.94 -4.05 5.83
CA ASN A 21 -6.10 -5.26 5.92
C ASN A 21 -4.62 -4.96 6.17
N THR A 22 -4.32 -3.96 7.00
CA THR A 22 -2.93 -3.66 7.42
C THR A 22 -2.46 -4.55 8.58
N GLY A 23 -3.36 -5.30 9.22
CA GLY A 23 -3.02 -6.13 10.39
C GLY A 23 -2.42 -5.32 11.56
N GLY A 24 -2.78 -4.05 11.69
CA GLY A 24 -2.24 -3.14 12.72
C GLY A 24 -0.93 -2.42 12.33
N ASN A 25 -0.42 -2.64 11.11
CA ASN A 25 0.76 -1.93 10.62
C ASN A 25 0.39 -0.63 9.90
N THR A 26 1.38 0.23 9.68
CA THR A 26 1.23 1.40 8.81
C THR A 26 1.16 0.98 7.34
N VAL A 27 0.49 1.79 6.52
CA VAL A 27 0.42 1.60 5.06
C VAL A 27 1.83 1.61 4.46
N GLU A 28 2.70 2.49 4.96
CA GLU A 28 4.09 2.61 4.54
C GLU A 28 4.89 1.34 4.85
N SER A 29 4.68 0.73 6.03
CA SER A 29 5.31 -0.56 6.37
C SER A 29 4.88 -1.66 5.40
N MET A 30 3.59 -1.67 5.04
CA MET A 30 3.03 -2.65 4.10
C MET A 30 3.50 -2.45 2.66
N MET A 31 3.59 -1.21 2.20
CA MET A 31 4.05 -0.87 0.85
C MET A 31 5.54 -1.14 0.65
N ASN A 32 6.35 -0.94 1.69
CA ASN A 32 7.80 -1.18 1.66
C ASN A 32 8.19 -2.61 2.04
N GLY A 33 7.24 -3.43 2.48
CA GLY A 33 7.49 -4.81 2.88
C GLY A 33 7.52 -5.78 1.70
N ASP A 34 8.31 -6.84 1.81
CA ASP A 34 8.41 -7.91 0.81
C ASP A 34 8.50 -9.29 1.49
N ALA A 35 7.49 -9.60 2.30
CA ALA A 35 7.41 -10.87 2.99
C ALA A 35 7.17 -12.00 1.99
N SER A 36 8.03 -13.01 2.05
CA SER A 36 7.87 -14.22 1.24
C SER A 36 6.64 -15.02 1.70
N PRO A 37 5.74 -15.42 0.79
CA PRO A 37 4.58 -16.24 1.14
C PRO A 37 4.98 -17.66 1.61
N LEU A 38 6.19 -18.12 1.28
CA LEU A 38 6.72 -19.41 1.76
C LEU A 38 7.16 -19.36 3.23
N ILE A 39 7.46 -18.16 3.75
CA ILE A 39 7.95 -17.96 5.12
C ILE A 39 6.83 -17.39 6.00
N ASN A 40 6.10 -16.41 5.50
CA ASN A 40 5.04 -15.72 6.24
C ASN A 40 3.88 -15.36 5.31
N LEU A 41 3.07 -16.38 4.99
CA LEU A 41 1.90 -16.25 4.14
C LEU A 41 0.93 -15.15 4.62
N PRO A 42 0.56 -15.05 5.92
CA PRO A 42 -0.34 -14.01 6.38
C PRO A 42 0.17 -12.60 6.07
N LEU A 43 1.43 -12.30 6.42
CA LEU A 43 2.01 -10.97 6.17
C LEU A 43 2.13 -10.67 4.67
N SER A 44 2.53 -11.66 3.87
CA SER A 44 2.64 -11.53 2.42
C SER A 44 1.29 -11.16 1.78
N MET A 45 0.20 -11.80 2.23
CA MET A 45 -1.15 -11.52 1.75
C MET A 45 -1.66 -10.13 2.18
N LEU A 46 -1.36 -9.69 3.41
CA LEU A 46 -1.70 -8.33 3.86
C LEU A 46 -0.96 -7.26 3.02
N GLN A 47 0.34 -7.47 2.79
CA GLN A 47 1.14 -6.58 1.94
C GLN A 47 0.60 -6.54 0.50
N ALA A 48 0.27 -7.69 -0.10
CA ALA A 48 -0.33 -7.75 -1.43
C ALA A 48 -1.67 -7.01 -1.51
N CYS A 49 -2.50 -7.13 -0.46
CA CYS A 49 -3.79 -6.45 -0.36
C CYS A 49 -3.63 -4.93 -0.30
N VAL A 50 -2.73 -4.42 0.55
CA VAL A 50 -2.45 -2.99 0.66
C VAL A 50 -1.85 -2.45 -0.64
N LYS A 51 -0.87 -3.16 -1.23
CA LYS A 51 -0.28 -2.79 -2.53
C LYS A 51 -1.34 -2.69 -3.63
N SER A 52 -2.26 -3.65 -3.70
CA SER A 52 -3.36 -3.63 -4.68
C SER A 52 -4.29 -2.42 -4.49
N GLN A 53 -4.67 -2.10 -3.25
CA GLN A 53 -5.50 -0.93 -2.94
C GLN A 53 -4.80 0.37 -3.33
N VAL A 54 -3.51 0.51 -3.00
CA VAL A 54 -2.71 1.69 -3.37
C VAL A 54 -2.57 1.80 -4.89
N SER A 55 -2.29 0.70 -5.59
CA SER A 55 -2.21 0.69 -7.06
C SER A 55 -3.54 1.10 -7.72
N MET A 56 -4.67 0.68 -7.16
CA MET A 56 -5.99 1.12 -7.63
C MET A 56 -6.19 2.62 -7.46
N LEU A 57 -5.83 3.19 -6.29
CA LEU A 57 -5.90 4.64 -6.06
C LEU A 57 -5.01 5.41 -7.04
N TYR A 58 -3.80 4.93 -7.32
CA TYR A 58 -2.95 5.54 -8.36
C TYR A 58 -3.60 5.52 -9.73
N GLY A 59 -4.23 4.40 -10.12
CA GLY A 59 -4.96 4.30 -11.38
C GLY A 59 -6.09 5.32 -11.48
N LEU A 60 -6.93 5.40 -10.44
CA LEU A 60 -8.05 6.34 -10.39
C LEU A 60 -7.59 7.80 -10.38
N HIS A 61 -6.51 8.13 -9.65
CA HIS A 61 -5.96 9.48 -9.64
C HIS A 61 -5.37 9.87 -11.01
N LYS A 62 -4.64 8.94 -11.66
CA LYS A 62 -4.13 9.14 -13.02
C LYS A 62 -5.25 9.38 -14.04
N ASP A 63 -6.40 8.74 -13.85
CA ASP A 63 -7.58 8.90 -14.69
C ASP A 63 -8.42 10.16 -14.34
N GLY A 64 -7.99 10.97 -13.37
CA GLY A 64 -8.71 12.17 -12.92
C GLY A 64 -9.99 11.88 -12.13
N ARG A 65 -10.13 10.65 -11.60
CA ARG A 65 -11.31 10.21 -10.82
C ARG A 65 -11.14 10.42 -9.31
N LEU A 66 -9.94 10.76 -8.85
CA LEU A 66 -9.65 11.15 -7.47
C LEU A 66 -9.04 12.55 -7.48
N GLY A 67 -9.73 13.48 -6.83
CA GLY A 67 -9.27 14.84 -6.53
C GLY A 67 -8.55 14.91 -5.19
#